data_AF-A0A5B0GNB5-F1
#
_entry.id   AF-A0A5B0GNB5-F1
#
_cell.length_a   1.000
_cell.length_b   1.000
_cell.length_c   1.000
_cell.angle_alpha   90.00
_cell.angle_beta   90.00
_cell.angle_gamma   90.00
#
_symmetry.space_group_name_H-M   'P 1'
#
loop_
_entity.id
_entity.type
_entity.pdbx_description
1 polymer ?
#
loop_
_entity_poly.entity_id
_entity_poly.type
_entity_poly.pdbx_seq_one_letter_code
_entity_poly.pdbx_strand_id
1 'polypeptide(L)'
;MAASDSVNDVAGWVNDRLADASPDLLRAMIKQFAETLMAAEADAMCGAGYRERSAERVNSRNGYRARDWDTRAGSVELAIPKLRTGSYFPDWLLERRR
;
A
#
# COMPACT_ATOMS: atom_id res chain seq x y z
N MET A 1 4.27 19.36 21.08
CA MET A 1 5.44 19.99 20.44
C MET A 1 6.51 19.00 19.97
N ALA A 2 6.63 17.77 20.51
CA ALA A 2 7.65 16.80 20.08
C ALA A 2 7.36 16.08 18.74
N ALA A 3 6.11 16.06 18.26
CA ALA A 3 5.74 15.40 17.00
C ALA A 3 6.09 16.20 15.74
N SER A 4 6.30 17.52 15.88
CA SER A 4 6.60 18.41 14.75
C SER A 4 8.07 18.29 14.34
N ASP A 5 8.97 18.09 15.30
CA ASP A 5 10.40 17.89 15.04
C ASP A 5 10.67 16.54 14.37
N SER A 6 9.94 15.48 14.75
CA SER A 6 10.09 14.16 14.11
C SER A 6 9.56 14.14 12.67
N VAL A 7 8.49 14.89 12.38
CA VAL A 7 7.96 15.00 11.00
C VAL A 7 8.89 15.84 10.12
N ASN A 8 9.48 16.91 10.66
CA ASN A 8 10.44 17.74 9.93
C ASN A 8 11.76 17.01 9.66
N ASP A 9 12.24 16.19 10.60
CA ASP A 9 13.42 15.33 10.44
C ASP A 9 13.21 14.28 9.34
N VAL A 10 12.02 13.65 9.31
CA VAL A 10 11.64 12.74 8.23
C VAL A 10 11.55 13.46 6.88
N ALA A 11 11.01 14.68 6.83
CA ALA A 11 10.91 15.44 5.59
C ALA A 11 12.30 15.82 5.04
N GLY A 12 13.22 16.24 5.91
CA GLY A 12 14.62 16.51 5.54
C GLY A 12 15.32 15.27 5.00
N TRP A 13 15.22 14.15 5.72
CA TRP A 13 15.79 12.87 5.30
C TRP A 13 15.23 12.37 3.96
N VAL A 14 13.92 12.50 3.74
CA VAL A 14 13.28 12.16 2.45
C VAL A 14 13.84 13.07 1.35
N ASN A 15 13.95 14.38 1.60
CA ASN A 15 14.43 15.32 0.61
C ASN A 15 15.88 15.05 0.20
N ASP A 16 16.76 14.74 1.15
CA ASP A 16 18.17 14.38 0.88
C ASP A 16 18.27 13.10 0.05
N ARG A 17 17.47 12.08 0.38
CA ARG A 17 17.45 10.81 -0.35
C ARG A 17 16.80 10.90 -1.73
N LEU A 18 15.87 11.82 -1.91
CA LEU A 18 15.31 12.17 -3.22
C LEU A 18 16.32 12.97 -4.06
N ALA A 19 17.08 13.88 -3.43
CA ALA A 19 18.15 14.63 -4.08
C ALA A 19 19.29 13.72 -4.54
N ASP A 20 19.63 12.69 -3.76
CA ASP A 20 20.55 11.61 -4.14
C ASP A 20 19.97 10.65 -5.20
N ALA A 21 18.75 10.93 -5.70
CA ALA A 21 18.02 10.13 -6.67
C ALA A 21 17.95 8.63 -6.30
N SER A 22 17.92 8.30 -5.00
CA SER A 22 18.00 6.92 -4.55
C SER A 22 16.80 6.11 -5.08
N PRO A 23 17.01 5.17 -6.02
CA PRO A 23 15.88 4.48 -6.65
C PRO A 23 15.15 3.58 -5.65
N ASP A 24 15.82 3.17 -4.56
CA ASP A 24 15.25 2.39 -3.48
C ASP A 24 14.24 3.15 -2.63
N LEU A 25 14.49 4.44 -2.33
CA LEU A 25 13.50 5.24 -1.60
C LEU A 25 12.25 5.42 -2.45
N LEU A 26 12.42 5.75 -3.73
CA LEU A 26 11.29 5.94 -4.63
C LEU A 26 10.47 4.65 -4.78
N ARG A 27 11.13 3.49 -4.94
CA ARG A 27 10.48 2.18 -4.93
C ARG A 27 9.70 1.93 -3.64
N ALA A 28 10.30 2.21 -2.48
CA ALA A 28 9.65 2.02 -1.19
C ALA A 28 8.43 2.94 -1.00
N MET A 29 8.52 4.20 -1.41
CA MET A 29 7.42 5.17 -1.33
C MET A 29 6.25 4.77 -2.23
N ILE A 30 6.55 4.41 -3.49
CA ILE A 30 5.53 3.96 -4.45
C ILE A 30 4.85 2.67 -3.95
N LYS A 31 5.64 1.72 -3.43
CA LYS A 31 5.11 0.49 -2.80
C LYS A 31 4.13 0.82 -1.69
N GLN A 32 4.56 1.63 -0.73
CA GLN A 32 3.76 1.98 0.44
C GLN A 32 2.46 2.70 0.03
N PHE A 33 2.55 3.62 -0.94
CA PHE A 33 1.39 4.34 -1.44
C PHE A 33 0.38 3.40 -2.11
N ALA A 34 0.85 2.52 -3.01
CA ALA A 34 0.00 1.55 -3.68
C ALA A 34 -0.65 0.58 -2.67
N GLU A 35 0.10 0.05 -1.71
CA GLU A 35 -0.42 -0.87 -0.69
C GLU A 35 -1.42 -0.20 0.25
N THR A 36 -1.24 1.09 0.55
CA THR A 36 -2.20 1.87 1.34
C THR A 36 -3.53 2.05 0.61
N LEU A 37 -3.49 2.41 -0.68
CA LEU A 37 -4.69 2.52 -1.50
C LEU A 37 -5.41 1.18 -1.64
N MET A 38 -4.65 0.10 -1.87
CA MET A 38 -5.21 -1.26 -1.90
C MET A 38 -5.87 -1.67 -0.58
N ALA A 39 -5.27 -1.31 0.56
CA ALA A 39 -5.83 -1.59 1.86
C ALA A 39 -7.14 -0.84 2.10
N ALA A 40 -7.21 0.44 1.70
CA ALA A 40 -8.42 1.26 1.83
C ALA A 40 -9.58 0.70 0.99
N GLU A 41 -9.31 0.28 -0.24
CA GLU A 41 -10.31 -0.35 -1.11
C GLU A 41 -10.80 -1.69 -0.53
N ALA A 42 -9.87 -2.51 -0.02
CA ALA A 42 -10.18 -3.76 0.66
C ALA A 42 -11.03 -3.57 1.93
N ASP A 43 -10.79 -2.50 2.68
CA ASP A 43 -11.59 -2.16 3.87
C ASP A 43 -12.99 -1.68 3.49
N ALA A 44 -13.12 -0.87 2.44
CA ALA A 44 -14.42 -0.48 1.90
C ALA A 44 -15.25 -1.70 1.47
N MET A 45 -14.64 -2.69 0.79
CA MET A 45 -15.32 -3.95 0.45
C MET A 45 -15.64 -4.82 1.66
N CYS A 46 -14.87 -4.75 2.74
CA CYS A 46 -15.16 -5.48 3.97
C CYS A 46 -16.22 -4.80 4.83
N GLY A 47 -16.51 -3.51 4.58
CA GLY A 47 -17.37 -2.67 5.43
C GLY A 47 -16.72 -2.29 6.76
N ALA A 48 -15.42 -2.56 6.94
CA ALA A 48 -14.69 -2.30 8.18
C ALA A 48 -13.17 -2.34 7.94
N GLY A 49 -12.43 -1.54 8.70
CA GLY A 49 -10.96 -1.47 8.66
C GLY A 49 -10.26 -2.78 9.04
N TYR A 50 -8.94 -2.86 8.87
CA TYR A 50 -8.19 -4.04 9.31
C TYR A 50 -8.39 -4.33 10.79
N ARG A 51 -8.81 -5.55 11.14
CA ARG A 51 -8.97 -5.99 12.54
C ARG A 51 -9.90 -5.11 13.39
N GLU A 52 -10.62 -4.19 12.76
CA GLU A 52 -11.60 -3.34 13.41
C GLU A 52 -12.86 -4.14 13.74
N ARG A 53 -13.39 -3.96 14.95
CA ARG A 53 -14.70 -4.50 15.30
C ARG A 53 -15.76 -3.52 14.83
N SER A 54 -16.60 -3.95 13.91
CA SER A 54 -17.72 -3.16 13.37
C SER A 54 -18.89 -4.11 13.08
N ALA A 55 -20.11 -3.62 13.27
CA ALA A 55 -21.34 -4.37 12.99
C ALA A 55 -21.64 -4.45 11.49
N GLU A 56 -21.09 -3.50 10.72
CA GLU A 56 -21.20 -3.35 9.27
C GLU A 56 -20.26 -4.30 8.52
N ARG A 57 -19.38 -5.03 9.22
CA ARG A 57 -18.43 -5.96 8.61
C ARG A 57 -19.15 -7.11 7.90
N VAL A 58 -19.01 -7.16 6.59
CA VAL A 58 -19.54 -8.22 5.72
C VAL A 58 -18.49 -9.21 5.24
N ASN A 59 -17.20 -8.87 5.34
CA ASN A 59 -16.08 -9.71 4.92
C ASN A 59 -14.84 -9.46 5.79
N SER A 60 -13.78 -10.23 5.57
CA SER A 60 -12.50 -10.03 6.24
C SER A 60 -11.31 -10.26 5.32
N ARG A 61 -10.22 -9.56 5.62
CA ARG A 61 -8.92 -9.77 4.98
C ARG A 61 -8.25 -11.01 5.56
N ASN A 62 -7.70 -11.87 4.71
CA ASN A 62 -7.05 -13.12 5.09
C ASN A 62 -5.64 -13.24 4.47
N GLY A 63 -4.78 -12.30 4.85
CA GLY A 63 -3.40 -12.22 4.38
C GLY A 63 -3.27 -11.53 3.03
N TYR A 64 -2.16 -11.81 2.36
CA TYR A 64 -1.73 -11.13 1.14
C TYR A 64 -1.22 -12.13 0.10
N ARG A 65 -1.18 -11.70 -1.16
CA ARG A 65 -0.47 -12.39 -2.25
C ARG A 65 0.56 -11.44 -2.86
N ALA A 66 1.77 -11.92 -3.05
CA ALA A 66 2.82 -11.18 -3.73
C ALA A 66 2.51 -11.06 -5.23
N ARG A 67 2.80 -9.89 -5.80
CA ARG A 67 2.80 -9.68 -7.24
C ARG A 67 3.77 -8.57 -7.62
N ASP A 68 4.63 -8.85 -8.58
CA ASP A 68 5.53 -7.84 -9.14
C ASP A 68 4.76 -6.81 -9.96
N TRP A 69 5.15 -5.55 -9.78
CA TRP A 69 4.71 -4.40 -10.53
C TRP A 69 5.93 -3.66 -11.07
N ASP A 70 6.08 -3.68 -12.38
CA ASP A 70 7.19 -2.99 -13.05
C ASP A 70 6.89 -1.50 -13.16
N THR A 71 7.76 -0.69 -12.56
CA THR A 71 7.67 0.77 -12.59
C THR A 71 8.92 1.37 -13.24
N ARG A 72 8.89 2.67 -13.56
CA ARG A 72 10.08 3.40 -14.02
C ARG A 72 11.19 3.44 -12.97
N ALA A 73 10.83 3.29 -11.70
CA ALA A 73 11.79 3.18 -10.61
C ALA A 73 12.27 1.73 -10.42
N GLY A 74 11.94 0.78 -11.30
CA GLY A 74 12.25 -0.65 -11.16
C GLY A 74 11.06 -1.49 -10.69
N SER A 75 11.27 -2.80 -10.58
CA SER A 75 10.23 -3.75 -10.15
C SER A 75 9.96 -3.64 -8.65
N VAL A 76 8.69 -3.60 -8.29
CA VAL A 76 8.19 -3.51 -6.92
C VAL A 76 7.32 -4.72 -6.63
N GLU A 77 7.68 -5.51 -5.62
CA GLU A 77 6.81 -6.59 -5.14
C GLU A 77 5.68 -5.99 -4.28
N LEU A 78 4.44 -6.10 -4.74
CA LEU A 78 3.24 -5.64 -4.06
C LEU A 78 2.59 -6.76 -3.23
N ALA A 79 2.18 -6.44 -2.01
CA ALA A 79 1.35 -7.29 -1.17
C ALA A 79 -0.15 -7.02 -1.43
N ILE A 80 -0.76 -7.71 -2.38
CA ILE A 80 -2.17 -7.53 -2.71
C ILE A 80 -3.05 -8.21 -1.64
N PRO A 81 -3.99 -7.49 -0.98
CA PRO A 81 -4.89 -8.06 0.00
C PRO A 81 -5.70 -9.25 -0.52
N LYS A 82 -5.87 -10.27 0.32
CA LYS A 82 -6.80 -11.38 0.09
C LYS A 82 -8.05 -11.17 0.92
N LEU A 83 -9.22 -11.44 0.32
CA LEU A 83 -10.49 -11.47 1.04
C LEU A 83 -10.85 -12.92 1.41
N ARG A 84 -11.65 -13.09 2.46
CA ARG A 84 -12.12 -14.41 2.90
C ARG A 84 -13.15 -15.00 1.96
N THR A 85 -14.03 -14.15 1.43
CA THR A 85 -15.01 -14.49 0.40
C THR A 85 -14.78 -13.62 -0.83
N GLY A 86 -14.79 -14.21 -2.03
CA GLY A 86 -14.49 -13.51 -3.28
C GLY A 86 -13.01 -13.20 -3.48
N SER A 87 -12.70 -12.33 -4.45
CA SER A 87 -11.32 -11.92 -4.75
C SER A 87 -11.20 -10.41 -4.89
N TYR A 88 -10.19 -9.83 -4.24
CA TYR A 88 -9.77 -8.46 -4.52
C TYR A 88 -8.71 -8.41 -5.61
N PHE A 89 -8.84 -7.43 -6.51
CA PHE A 89 -7.86 -7.13 -7.53
C PHE A 89 -7.85 -5.62 -7.82
N PRO A 90 -6.70 -4.93 -7.72
CA PRO A 90 -6.58 -3.51 -8.02
C PRO A 90 -6.50 -3.28 -9.53
N ASP A 91 -7.64 -3.21 -10.22
CA ASP A 91 -7.70 -3.02 -11.67
C ASP A 91 -7.27 -1.62 -12.12
N TRP A 92 -7.37 -0.62 -11.24
CA TRP A 92 -6.81 0.71 -11.41
C TRP A 92 -5.28 0.74 -11.46
N LEU A 93 -4.61 -0.29 -10.91
CA LEU A 93 -3.15 -0.37 -10.82
C LEU A 93 -2.55 -1.40 -11.77
N LEU A 94 -3.19 -2.56 -11.89
CA LEU A 94 -2.64 -3.72 -12.56
C LEU A 94 -3.59 -4.26 -13.61
N GLU A 95 -3.02 -4.78 -14.69
CA GLU A 95 -3.79 -5.53 -15.69
C GLU A 95 -3.94 -7.01 -15.27
N ARG A 96 -5.09 -7.59 -15.61
CA ARG A 96 -5.31 -9.04 -15.45
C ARG A 96 -4.55 -9.78 -16.55
N ARG A 97 -3.80 -10.82 -16.17
CA ARG A 97 -3.20 -11.73 -17.16
C ARG A 97 -4.33 -12.49 -17.85
N ARG A 98 -4.32 -12.54 -19.19
CA ARG A 98 -5.19 -13.40 -19.99
C ARG A 98 -4.69 -14.84 -19.97
#